data_AF-A0A812X9G3-F1
#
_entry.id   AF-A0A812X9G3-F1
#
_cell.length_a   1.000
_cell.length_b   1.000
_cell.length_c   1.000
_cell.angle_alpha   90.00
_cell.angle_beta   90.00
_cell.angle_gamma   90.00
#
_symmetry.space_group_name_H-M   'P 1'
#
loop_
_entity.id
_entity.type
_entity.pdbx_description
1 polymer ?
#
loop_
_entity_poly.entity_id
_entity_poly.type
_entity_poly.pdbx_seq_one_letter_code
_entity_poly.pdbx_strand_id
1 'polypeptide(L)'
;MDVPQGYEPVVACTFCPPGGIFFQLAVYLFDIGNDMLQMLTFVHHGDFWFAGFMAIFVALNFLATFLVARDMSLSQTKRCDLLGEAKLCVARQVPTRAWQVILFCERNIEAPGTGLIGPYGASRLALTPLQAASGLYGLYSSAKAMAEGRVDQEAEVGGLGGTPTSSYALKAVRPAKAAMLFLWYFCTFAAELAAFAVVSATLHPLVTLPGYVLGALANGVAQWWSGDGGLDGGKMATVRAIGLSCISVALAMAGGQSRAFTKSGPFGGPGWIPAAFILIRFFAWAGLCFFVDLPHGLLPLGSLGRPMGFPVLQAKFLRPAAACREALVCFTSQTWETTETQANSTLWVFTAEVGFGACAWPATDELTTPATIFNTCLLVLAVVLVPIHICVVVAMLVLNPTYSSGAENPSARDEILAKQREIDEFARHNEQSAGQHTELRLLAEGPGTEAQAQ
;
A
#
# COMPACT_ATOMS: atom_id res chain seq x y z
N MET A 1 11.40 -8.71 -30.48
CA MET A 1 12.78 -8.61 -29.99
C MET A 1 13.12 -9.98 -29.46
N ASP A 2 13.95 -10.74 -30.18
CA ASP A 2 14.37 -12.05 -29.72
C ASP A 2 15.47 -11.87 -28.67
N VAL A 3 15.23 -12.42 -27.48
CA VAL A 3 16.24 -12.48 -26.42
C VAL A 3 17.30 -13.49 -26.85
N PRO A 4 18.61 -13.15 -26.88
CA PRO A 4 19.63 -14.07 -27.37
C PRO A 4 19.66 -15.37 -26.55
N GLN A 5 19.83 -16.51 -27.22
CA GLN A 5 19.96 -17.81 -26.56
C GLN A 5 21.21 -17.82 -25.66
N GLY A 6 21.01 -18.08 -24.36
CA GLY A 6 22.05 -18.10 -23.32
C GLY A 6 21.90 -17.04 -22.23
N TYR A 7 20.93 -16.12 -22.35
CA TYR A 7 20.63 -15.13 -21.32
C TYR A 7 19.54 -15.64 -20.37
N GLU A 8 19.93 -16.17 -19.21
CA GLU A 8 18.99 -16.28 -18.09
C GLU A 8 18.83 -14.88 -17.48
N PRO A 9 17.62 -14.30 -17.47
CA PRO A 9 17.40 -13.03 -16.79
C PRO A 9 17.76 -13.19 -15.32
N VAL A 10 18.46 -12.21 -14.75
CA VAL A 10 18.71 -12.18 -13.31
C VAL A 10 17.36 -12.38 -12.61
N VAL A 11 17.29 -13.37 -11.72
CA VAL A 11 16.10 -13.86 -11.00
C VAL A 11 15.20 -12.74 -10.42
N ALA A 12 15.72 -11.52 -10.27
CA ALA A 12 14.98 -10.31 -9.97
C ALA A 12 13.79 -10.00 -10.93
N CYS A 13 13.82 -10.49 -12.18
CA CYS A 13 12.73 -10.29 -13.16
C CYS A 13 11.75 -11.45 -13.27
N THR A 14 12.02 -12.61 -12.66
CA THR A 14 11.12 -13.76 -12.64
C THR A 14 10.18 -13.79 -11.43
N PHE A 15 10.34 -12.87 -10.47
CA PHE A 15 9.43 -12.79 -9.33
C PHE A 15 8.13 -12.05 -9.65
N CYS A 16 7.08 -12.87 -9.67
CA CYS A 16 5.66 -12.62 -9.83
C CYS A 16 5.14 -11.20 -9.48
N PRO A 17 4.17 -10.68 -10.26
CA PRO A 17 3.44 -11.42 -11.29
C PRO A 17 4.21 -11.53 -12.62
N PRO A 18 3.85 -12.50 -13.49
CA PRO A 18 4.64 -12.95 -14.65
C PRO A 18 4.71 -11.95 -15.82
N GLY A 19 4.64 -10.65 -15.59
CA GLY A 19 4.47 -9.62 -16.64
C GLY A 19 5.54 -8.52 -16.68
N GLY A 20 6.57 -8.59 -15.84
CA GLY A 20 7.68 -7.62 -15.85
C GLY A 20 7.25 -6.16 -15.63
N ILE A 21 8.07 -5.21 -16.09
CA ILE A 21 7.84 -3.76 -15.94
C ILE A 21 6.55 -3.28 -16.61
N PHE A 22 6.10 -3.91 -17.71
CA PHE A 22 4.86 -3.52 -18.37
C PHE A 22 3.62 -3.85 -17.54
N PHE A 23 3.63 -4.94 -16.77
CA PHE A 23 2.56 -5.19 -15.82
C PHE A 23 2.55 -4.15 -14.70
N GLN A 24 3.72 -3.77 -14.18
CA GLN A 24 3.79 -2.67 -13.20
C GLN A 24 3.25 -1.36 -13.77
N LEU A 25 3.60 -1.03 -15.03
CA LEU A 25 3.04 0.13 -15.72
C LEU A 25 1.52 0.04 -15.86
N ALA A 26 0.99 -1.14 -16.22
CA ALA A 26 -0.45 -1.35 -16.36
C ALA A 26 -1.18 -1.17 -15.02
N VAL A 27 -0.64 -1.73 -13.93
CA VAL A 27 -1.16 -1.54 -12.57
C VAL A 27 -1.11 -0.06 -12.18
N TYR A 28 0.01 0.61 -12.40
CA TYR A 28 0.16 2.05 -12.12
C TYR A 28 -0.87 2.90 -12.87
N LEU A 29 -1.09 2.63 -14.16
CA LEU A 29 -2.10 3.33 -14.95
C LEU A 29 -3.53 3.01 -14.48
N PHE A 30 -3.77 1.78 -14.05
CA PHE A 30 -5.05 1.37 -13.51
C PHE A 30 -5.32 2.02 -12.14
N ASP A 31 -4.30 2.20 -11.31
CA ASP A 31 -4.37 2.94 -10.04
C ASP A 31 -4.76 4.40 -10.27
N ILE A 32 -4.12 5.08 -11.23
CA ILE A 32 -4.51 6.44 -11.65
C ILE A 32 -5.98 6.47 -12.11
N GLY A 33 -6.39 5.52 -12.94
CA GLY A 33 -7.77 5.42 -13.42
C GLY A 33 -8.77 5.22 -12.27
N ASN A 34 -8.40 4.40 -11.29
CA ASN A 34 -9.20 4.17 -10.10
C ASN A 34 -9.30 5.43 -9.23
N ASP A 35 -8.21 6.16 -9.00
CA ASP A 35 -8.23 7.41 -8.24
C ASP A 35 -9.14 8.45 -8.89
N MET A 36 -9.08 8.57 -10.22
CA MET A 36 -9.98 9.44 -10.97
C MET A 36 -11.44 9.02 -10.78
N LEU A 37 -11.74 7.72 -10.83
CA LEU A 37 -13.09 7.21 -10.60
C LEU A 37 -13.58 7.49 -9.17
N GLN A 38 -12.73 7.36 -8.16
CA GLN A 38 -13.07 7.70 -6.78
C GLN A 38 -13.30 9.20 -6.60
N MET A 39 -12.44 10.06 -7.17
CA MET A 39 -12.64 11.52 -7.16
C MET A 39 -13.96 11.91 -7.85
N LEU A 40 -14.25 11.35 -9.02
CA LEU A 40 -15.50 11.59 -9.74
C LEU A 40 -16.71 11.08 -8.96
N THR A 41 -16.56 9.96 -8.24
CA THR A 41 -17.60 9.44 -7.34
C THR A 41 -17.90 10.46 -6.23
N PHE A 42 -16.89 11.01 -5.57
CA PHE A 42 -17.09 12.04 -4.54
C PHE A 42 -17.73 13.32 -5.11
N VAL A 43 -17.30 13.78 -6.28
CA VAL A 43 -17.92 14.92 -6.96
C VAL A 43 -19.39 14.64 -7.30
N HIS A 44 -19.69 13.45 -7.81
CA HIS A 44 -21.06 13.04 -8.16
C HIS A 44 -22.00 13.04 -6.96
N HIS A 45 -21.49 12.63 -5.79
CA HIS A 45 -22.24 12.63 -4.53
C HIS A 45 -22.21 13.99 -3.80
N GLY A 46 -21.59 15.03 -4.38
CA GLY A 46 -21.52 16.38 -3.79
C GLY A 46 -20.48 16.54 -2.67
N ASP A 47 -19.62 15.55 -2.46
CA ASP A 47 -18.60 15.52 -1.42
C ASP A 47 -17.27 16.12 -1.90
N PHE A 48 -17.29 17.42 -2.22
CA PHE A 48 -16.12 18.13 -2.78
C PHE A 48 -14.89 18.12 -1.87
N TRP A 49 -15.06 17.99 -0.55
CA TRP A 49 -13.94 17.90 0.39
C TRP A 49 -13.12 16.63 0.17
N PHE A 50 -13.78 15.47 0.01
CA PHE A 50 -13.07 14.20 -0.23
C PHE A 50 -12.37 14.20 -1.58
N ALA A 51 -13.06 14.65 -2.64
CA ALA A 51 -12.45 14.83 -3.95
C ALA A 51 -11.24 15.77 -3.90
N GLY A 52 -11.36 16.91 -3.20
CA GLY A 52 -10.29 17.89 -3.05
C GLY A 52 -9.07 17.33 -2.32
N PHE A 53 -9.25 16.61 -1.21
CA PHE A 53 -8.14 16.00 -0.49
C PHE A 53 -7.43 14.92 -1.32
N MET A 54 -8.18 14.05 -2.02
CA MET A 54 -7.56 13.08 -2.94
C MET A 54 -6.77 13.77 -4.04
N ALA A 55 -7.35 14.80 -4.67
CA ALA A 55 -6.67 15.57 -5.72
C ALA A 55 -5.37 16.21 -5.22
N ILE A 56 -5.32 16.68 -3.97
CA ILE A 56 -4.10 17.21 -3.35
C ILE A 56 -3.03 16.13 -3.26
N PHE A 57 -3.34 14.93 -2.77
CA PHE A 57 -2.34 13.85 -2.65
C PHE A 57 -1.83 13.38 -4.01
N VAL A 58 -2.71 13.25 -5.00
CA VAL A 58 -2.34 12.93 -6.39
C VAL A 58 -1.43 14.03 -6.97
N ALA A 59 -1.78 15.31 -6.77
CA ALA A 59 -0.98 16.43 -7.23
C ALA A 59 0.38 16.53 -6.51
N LEU A 60 0.44 16.26 -5.21
CA LEU A 60 1.67 16.21 -4.42
C LEU A 60 2.58 15.08 -4.89
N ASN A 61 2.05 13.90 -5.17
CA ASN A 61 2.80 12.79 -5.74
C ASN A 61 3.39 13.13 -7.11
N PHE A 62 2.58 13.72 -8.00
CA PHE A 62 3.05 14.17 -9.31
C PHE A 62 4.14 15.24 -9.19
N LEU A 63 3.95 16.23 -8.31
CA LEU A 63 4.92 17.29 -8.09
C LEU A 63 6.22 16.74 -7.48
N ALA A 64 6.14 15.86 -6.49
CA ALA A 64 7.31 15.23 -5.88
C ALA A 64 8.09 14.42 -6.91
N THR A 65 7.39 13.59 -7.71
CA THR A 65 7.99 12.83 -8.81
C THR A 65 8.70 13.74 -9.80
N PHE A 66 8.05 14.84 -10.22
CA PHE A 66 8.62 15.79 -11.16
C PHE A 66 9.85 16.52 -10.60
N LEU A 67 9.78 17.00 -9.35
CA LEU A 67 10.88 17.70 -8.71
C LEU A 67 12.08 16.80 -8.50
N VAL A 68 11.87 15.57 -8.01
CA VAL A 68 12.96 14.60 -7.80
C VAL A 68 13.57 14.17 -9.14
N ALA A 69 12.73 13.92 -10.16
CA ALA A 69 13.22 13.60 -11.50
C ALA A 69 14.06 14.74 -12.10
N ARG A 70 13.65 16.00 -11.88
CA ARG A 70 14.37 17.19 -12.35
C ARG A 70 15.71 17.37 -11.65
N ASP A 71 15.74 17.23 -10.33
CA ASP A 71 16.92 17.54 -9.51
C ASP A 71 18.01 16.47 -9.64
N MET A 72 17.63 15.22 -9.88
CA MET A 72 18.59 14.12 -9.88
C MET A 72 19.33 13.88 -11.21
N SER A 73 19.06 14.62 -12.29
CA SER A 73 19.66 14.38 -13.63
C SER A 73 19.65 12.90 -14.08
N LEU A 74 18.67 12.12 -13.59
CA LEU A 74 18.70 10.65 -13.62
C LEU A 74 18.21 10.01 -14.91
N SER A 75 17.51 10.75 -15.75
CA SER A 75 17.02 10.26 -17.02
C SER A 75 17.70 11.01 -18.16
N GLN A 76 18.26 10.27 -19.13
CA GLN A 76 18.69 10.86 -20.41
C GLN A 76 17.50 11.53 -21.13
N THR A 77 16.30 11.06 -20.86
CA THR A 77 15.02 11.66 -21.23
C THR A 77 14.68 12.81 -20.27
N LYS A 78 14.98 14.06 -20.65
CA LYS A 78 14.58 15.28 -19.91
C LYS A 78 13.05 15.48 -19.72
N ARG A 79 12.22 14.48 -20.02
CA ARG A 79 10.76 14.51 -19.98
C ARG A 79 10.25 13.36 -19.12
N CYS A 80 9.19 13.60 -18.35
CA CYS A 80 8.46 12.58 -17.59
C CYS A 80 7.71 11.65 -18.55
N ASP A 81 8.44 10.77 -19.24
CA ASP A 81 7.92 9.78 -20.18
C ASP A 81 7.88 8.41 -19.49
N LEU A 82 6.75 8.09 -18.85
CA LEU A 82 6.55 6.82 -18.15
C LEU A 82 6.73 5.60 -19.06
N LEU A 83 6.28 5.72 -20.32
CA LEU A 83 6.40 4.64 -21.29
C LEU A 83 7.85 4.50 -21.77
N GLY A 84 8.54 5.62 -21.98
CA GLY A 84 9.97 5.66 -22.28
C GLY A 84 10.82 5.04 -21.18
N GLU A 85 10.54 5.39 -19.92
CA GLU A 85 11.20 4.79 -18.75
C GLU A 85 10.90 3.29 -18.62
N ALA A 86 9.65 2.87 -18.83
CA ALA A 86 9.30 1.45 -18.82
C ALA A 86 10.06 0.67 -19.90
N LYS A 87 10.15 1.21 -21.12
CA LYS A 87 10.95 0.64 -22.22
C LYS A 87 12.42 0.57 -21.86
N LEU A 88 12.96 1.61 -21.22
CA LEU A 88 14.36 1.65 -20.78
C LEU A 88 14.63 0.60 -19.71
N CYS A 89 13.73 0.42 -18.74
CA CYS A 89 13.83 -0.64 -17.74
C CYS A 89 13.82 -2.03 -18.39
N VAL A 90 12.99 -2.24 -19.42
CA VAL A 90 12.93 -3.52 -20.16
C VAL A 90 14.23 -3.75 -20.93
N ALA A 91 14.75 -2.73 -21.60
CA ALA A 91 16.03 -2.80 -22.31
C ALA A 91 17.20 -3.11 -21.36
N ARG A 92 17.19 -2.52 -20.16
CA ARG A 92 18.17 -2.80 -19.10
C ARG A 92 17.95 -4.13 -18.40
N GLN A 93 16.76 -4.72 -18.54
CA GLN A 93 16.26 -5.84 -17.74
C GLN A 93 16.32 -5.59 -16.23
N VAL A 94 16.38 -4.32 -15.81
CA VAL A 94 16.35 -3.89 -14.42
C VAL A 94 15.64 -2.54 -14.32
N PRO A 95 14.96 -2.22 -13.20
CA PRO A 95 14.34 -0.92 -13.00
C PRO A 95 15.36 0.23 -13.01
N THR A 96 15.05 1.31 -13.71
CA THR A 96 15.84 2.54 -13.69
C THR A 96 15.66 3.24 -12.35
N ARG A 97 16.62 4.10 -11.99
CA ARG A 97 16.50 4.91 -10.77
C ARG A 97 15.32 5.89 -10.85
N ALA A 98 15.01 6.40 -12.06
CA ALA A 98 13.82 7.22 -12.29
C ALA A 98 12.52 6.43 -12.00
N TRP A 99 12.43 5.19 -12.49
CA TRP A 99 11.30 4.30 -12.19
C TRP A 99 11.14 4.05 -10.68
N GLN A 100 12.24 3.80 -9.97
CA GLN A 100 12.22 3.62 -8.52
C GLN A 100 11.76 4.89 -7.78
N VAL A 101 12.13 6.08 -8.26
CA VAL A 101 11.67 7.36 -7.69
C VAL A 101 10.16 7.53 -7.89
N ILE A 102 9.65 7.26 -9.09
CA ILE A 102 8.21 7.34 -9.39
C ILE A 102 7.43 6.45 -8.41
N LEU A 103 7.83 5.19 -8.31
CA LEU A 103 7.20 4.24 -7.40
C LEU A 103 7.38 4.64 -5.92
N PHE A 104 8.54 5.21 -5.55
CA PHE A 104 8.76 5.66 -4.18
C PHE A 104 7.76 6.76 -3.78
N CYS A 105 7.53 7.74 -4.65
CA CYS A 105 6.58 8.83 -4.41
C CYS A 105 5.14 8.30 -4.31
N GLU A 106 4.73 7.41 -5.20
CA GLU A 106 3.42 6.74 -5.16
C GLU A 106 3.22 6.02 -3.82
N ARG A 107 4.13 5.11 -3.48
CA ARG A 107 4.03 4.22 -2.31
C ARG A 107 4.06 4.94 -0.97
N ASN A 108 4.66 6.13 -0.91
CA ASN A 108 4.84 6.89 0.34
C ASN A 108 3.96 8.14 0.45
N ILE A 109 3.42 8.66 -0.64
CA ILE A 109 2.66 9.92 -0.63
C ILE A 109 1.22 9.69 -1.07
N GLU A 110 1.01 9.19 -2.29
CA GLU A 110 -0.32 9.02 -2.86
C GLU A 110 -1.05 7.85 -2.19
N ALA A 111 -0.47 6.64 -2.21
CA ALA A 111 -1.10 5.44 -1.71
C ALA A 111 -1.58 5.55 -0.25
N PRO A 112 -0.81 6.11 0.71
CA PRO A 112 -1.32 6.33 2.06
C PRO A 112 -2.46 7.36 2.13
N GLY A 113 -2.40 8.42 1.33
CA GLY A 113 -3.40 9.48 1.31
C GLY A 113 -4.73 9.00 0.72
N THR A 114 -4.69 8.45 -0.49
CA THR A 114 -5.86 7.89 -1.20
C THR A 114 -6.43 6.69 -0.44
N GLY A 115 -5.57 5.83 0.10
CA GLY A 115 -5.96 4.66 0.90
C GLY A 115 -6.68 5.00 2.22
N LEU A 116 -6.40 6.17 2.82
CA LEU A 116 -7.14 6.64 4.00
C LEU A 116 -8.46 7.33 3.62
N ILE A 117 -8.42 8.19 2.61
CA ILE A 117 -9.55 9.04 2.24
C ILE A 117 -10.61 8.26 1.49
N GLY A 118 -10.21 7.46 0.50
CA GLY A 118 -11.11 6.74 -0.39
C GLY A 118 -12.05 5.81 0.36
N PRO A 119 -11.55 4.83 1.12
CA PRO A 119 -12.39 3.89 1.86
C PRO A 119 -13.27 4.55 2.92
N TYR A 120 -12.74 5.56 3.64
CA TYR A 120 -13.53 6.33 4.59
C TYR A 120 -14.67 7.09 3.90
N GLY A 121 -14.38 7.84 2.83
CA GLY A 121 -15.39 8.57 2.07
C GLY A 121 -16.44 7.62 1.49
N ALA A 122 -16.01 6.53 0.85
CA ALA A 122 -16.88 5.54 0.23
C ALA A 122 -17.83 4.88 1.26
N SER A 123 -17.36 4.63 2.49
CA SER A 123 -18.19 4.03 3.57
C SER A 123 -19.39 4.90 3.99
N ARG A 124 -19.41 6.17 3.57
CA ARG A 124 -20.47 7.13 3.88
C ARG A 124 -21.51 7.28 2.77
N LEU A 125 -21.26 6.70 1.61
CA LEU A 125 -22.06 6.93 0.40
C LEU A 125 -22.98 5.76 0.10
N ALA A 126 -24.05 6.07 -0.64
CA ALA A 126 -24.83 5.07 -1.35
C ALA A 126 -24.07 4.68 -2.62
N LEU A 127 -23.33 3.58 -2.56
CA LEU A 127 -22.44 3.16 -3.65
C LEU A 127 -23.21 2.35 -4.71
N THR A 128 -22.83 2.56 -5.97
CA THR A 128 -23.10 1.60 -7.06
C THR A 128 -22.10 0.43 -7.01
N PRO A 129 -22.34 -0.69 -7.71
CA PRO A 129 -21.38 -1.80 -7.75
C PRO A 129 -19.98 -1.39 -8.22
N LEU A 130 -19.91 -0.54 -9.25
CA LEU A 130 -18.64 -0.03 -9.78
C LEU A 130 -17.91 0.85 -8.76
N GLN A 131 -18.64 1.70 -8.03
CA GLN A 131 -18.06 2.57 -6.99
C GLN A 131 -17.57 1.75 -5.80
N ALA A 132 -18.30 0.72 -5.38
CA ALA A 132 -17.87 -0.20 -4.32
C ALA A 132 -16.63 -1.01 -4.73
N ALA A 133 -16.60 -1.52 -5.97
CA ALA A 133 -15.43 -2.22 -6.49
C ALA A 133 -14.21 -1.31 -6.58
N SER A 134 -14.38 -0.08 -7.05
CA SER A 134 -13.33 0.94 -7.08
C SER A 134 -12.83 1.31 -5.67
N GLY A 135 -13.72 1.44 -4.70
CA GLY A 135 -13.35 1.66 -3.30
C GLY A 135 -12.51 0.52 -2.71
N LEU A 136 -12.90 -0.74 -2.96
CA LEU A 136 -12.17 -1.93 -2.50
C LEU A 136 -10.83 -2.07 -3.21
N TYR A 137 -10.81 -1.84 -4.52
CA TYR A 137 -9.58 -1.86 -5.29
C TYR A 137 -8.61 -0.80 -4.80
N GLY A 138 -9.05 0.43 -4.56
CA GLY A 138 -8.20 1.48 -4.00
C GLY A 138 -7.62 1.10 -2.63
N LEU A 139 -8.42 0.51 -1.73
CA LEU A 139 -7.89 -0.01 -0.46
C LEU A 139 -6.80 -1.07 -0.68
N TYR A 140 -7.05 -2.01 -1.60
CA TYR A 140 -6.12 -3.08 -1.94
C TYR A 140 -4.83 -2.54 -2.56
N SER A 141 -4.93 -1.67 -3.56
CA SER A 141 -3.78 -1.12 -4.28
C SER A 141 -2.94 -0.23 -3.37
N SER A 142 -3.57 0.63 -2.56
CA SER A 142 -2.88 1.43 -1.54
C SER A 142 -2.13 0.56 -0.54
N ALA A 143 -2.78 -0.46 0.05
CA ALA A 143 -2.14 -1.37 1.00
C ALA A 143 -0.96 -2.13 0.36
N LYS A 144 -1.11 -2.55 -0.90
CA LYS A 144 -0.05 -3.20 -1.68
C LYS A 144 1.12 -2.26 -1.91
N ALA A 145 0.87 -1.04 -2.40
CA ALA A 145 1.91 -0.06 -2.68
C ALA A 145 2.69 0.29 -1.40
N MET A 146 1.99 0.54 -0.29
CA MET A 146 2.61 0.79 1.02
C MET A 146 3.47 -0.40 1.49
N ALA A 147 2.99 -1.64 1.29
CA ALA A 147 3.75 -2.84 1.64
C ALA A 147 5.01 -3.00 0.79
N GLU A 148 4.94 -2.75 -0.53
CA GLU A 148 6.11 -2.74 -1.40
C GLU A 148 7.12 -1.67 -0.96
N GLY A 149 6.65 -0.45 -0.70
CA GLY A 149 7.48 0.66 -0.23
C GLY A 149 8.16 0.32 1.10
N ARG A 150 7.45 -0.36 2.00
CA ARG A 150 8.04 -0.80 3.26
C ARG A 150 9.08 -1.89 3.06
N VAL A 151 8.84 -2.88 2.20
CA VAL A 151 9.83 -3.91 1.89
C VAL A 151 11.09 -3.31 1.26
N ASP A 152 10.95 -2.29 0.39
CA ASP A 152 12.08 -1.53 -0.15
C ASP A 152 12.88 -0.86 0.97
N GLN A 153 12.19 -0.21 1.91
CA GLN A 153 12.82 0.43 3.07
C GLN A 153 13.49 -0.60 4.00
N GLU A 154 12.95 -1.81 4.19
CA GLU A 154 13.61 -2.85 4.98
C GLU A 154 14.87 -3.39 4.30
N ALA A 155 14.85 -3.47 2.96
CA ALA A 155 15.95 -3.98 2.17
C ALA A 155 17.14 -3.02 2.09
N GLU A 156 16.99 -1.74 2.45
CA GLU A 156 18.02 -0.70 2.32
C GLU A 156 19.17 -0.87 3.33
N VAL A 157 20.31 -1.40 2.90
CA VAL A 157 21.50 -1.64 3.71
C VAL A 157 22.45 -0.45 3.58
N GLY A 158 22.58 0.37 4.63
CA GLY A 158 23.58 1.44 4.68
C GLY A 158 23.10 2.82 5.15
N GLY A 159 21.80 2.99 5.42
CA GLY A 159 21.24 4.29 5.79
C GLY A 159 21.37 5.33 4.66
N LEU A 160 21.02 6.58 4.98
CA LEU A 160 20.88 7.74 4.06
C LEU A 160 22.15 8.16 3.29
N GLY A 161 23.23 7.37 3.31
CA GLY A 161 24.49 7.62 2.59
C GLY A 161 25.21 6.37 2.05
N GLY A 162 24.61 5.18 2.18
CA GLY A 162 25.12 3.95 1.58
C GLY A 162 24.65 3.78 0.12
N THR A 163 25.22 2.81 -0.61
CA THR A 163 24.66 2.38 -1.89
C THR A 163 23.23 1.87 -1.66
N PRO A 164 22.20 2.49 -2.25
CA PRO A 164 20.82 2.09 -2.02
C PRO A 164 20.63 0.67 -2.53
N THR A 165 20.50 -0.31 -1.63
CA THR A 165 20.11 -1.67 -2.01
C THR A 165 18.62 -1.72 -2.25
N SER A 166 18.23 -2.30 -3.37
CA SER A 166 16.82 -2.41 -3.73
C SER A 166 16.20 -3.70 -3.17
N SER A 167 14.88 -3.71 -2.92
CA SER A 167 14.19 -4.97 -2.56
C SER A 167 14.34 -6.05 -3.62
N TYR A 168 14.70 -5.72 -4.86
CA TYR A 168 14.99 -6.70 -5.90
C TYR A 168 16.13 -7.64 -5.52
N ALA A 169 17.17 -7.15 -4.85
CA ALA A 169 18.26 -7.99 -4.33
C ALA A 169 17.75 -8.93 -3.24
N LEU A 170 16.95 -8.43 -2.29
CA LEU A 170 16.32 -9.26 -1.26
C LEU A 170 15.39 -10.33 -1.85
N LYS A 171 14.57 -9.96 -2.83
CA LYS A 171 13.66 -10.89 -3.54
C LYS A 171 14.41 -11.95 -4.31
N ALA A 172 15.53 -11.61 -4.94
CA ALA A 172 16.35 -12.57 -5.69
C ALA A 172 17.05 -13.58 -4.76
N VAL A 173 17.57 -13.13 -3.63
CA VAL A 173 18.35 -13.98 -2.70
C VAL A 173 17.44 -14.78 -1.77
N ARG A 174 16.38 -14.15 -1.24
CA ARG A 174 15.49 -14.71 -0.21
C ARG A 174 14.02 -14.52 -0.57
N PRO A 175 13.53 -15.08 -1.68
CA PRO A 175 12.19 -14.82 -2.19
C PRO A 175 11.06 -15.17 -1.22
N ALA A 176 11.15 -16.31 -0.55
CA ALA A 176 10.15 -16.71 0.44
C ALA A 176 10.06 -15.72 1.60
N LYS A 177 11.21 -15.24 2.10
CA LYS A 177 11.24 -14.24 3.19
C LYS A 177 10.69 -12.90 2.72
N ALA A 178 11.07 -12.46 1.51
CA ALA A 178 10.54 -11.23 0.93
C ALA A 178 9.03 -11.30 0.72
N ALA A 179 8.51 -12.44 0.25
CA ALA A 179 7.07 -12.67 0.08
C ALA A 179 6.31 -12.69 1.40
N MET A 180 6.84 -13.35 2.44
CA MET A 180 6.24 -13.34 3.77
C MET A 180 6.23 -11.94 4.39
N LEU A 181 7.34 -11.18 4.24
CA LEU A 181 7.45 -9.81 4.71
C LEU A 181 6.45 -8.89 3.99
N PHE A 182 6.35 -9.01 2.66
CA PHE A 182 5.35 -8.30 1.87
C PHE A 182 3.94 -8.64 2.32
N LEU A 183 3.59 -9.93 2.46
CA LEU A 183 2.25 -10.36 2.86
C LEU A 183 1.89 -9.82 4.24
N TRP A 184 2.83 -9.87 5.20
CA TRP A 184 2.59 -9.32 6.53
C TRP A 184 2.34 -7.81 6.50
N TYR A 185 3.17 -7.03 5.78
CA TYR A 185 2.95 -5.59 5.65
C TYR A 185 1.67 -5.26 4.87
N PHE A 186 1.36 -6.02 3.83
CA PHE A 186 0.12 -5.88 3.07
C PHE A 186 -1.11 -6.07 3.96
N CYS A 187 -1.15 -7.17 4.73
CA CYS A 187 -2.22 -7.40 5.70
C CYS A 187 -2.27 -6.29 6.78
N THR A 188 -1.11 -5.82 7.24
CA THR A 188 -1.03 -4.74 8.24
C THR A 188 -1.62 -3.44 7.70
N PHE A 189 -1.21 -2.99 6.51
CA PHE A 189 -1.73 -1.76 5.92
C PHE A 189 -3.20 -1.91 5.52
N ALA A 190 -3.63 -3.06 5.01
CA ALA A 190 -5.05 -3.32 4.77
C ALA A 190 -5.87 -3.22 6.07
N ALA A 191 -5.35 -3.73 7.19
CA ALA A 191 -5.97 -3.62 8.51
C ALA A 191 -6.07 -2.15 8.97
N GLU A 192 -4.98 -1.39 8.84
CA GLU A 192 -4.91 0.03 9.23
C GLU A 192 -5.87 0.90 8.42
N LEU A 193 -5.86 0.76 7.09
CA LEU A 193 -6.75 1.52 6.21
C LEU A 193 -8.23 1.17 6.48
N ALA A 194 -8.55 -0.12 6.65
CA ALA A 194 -9.91 -0.56 6.95
C ALA A 194 -10.36 -0.09 8.35
N ALA A 195 -9.52 -0.26 9.37
CA ALA A 195 -9.82 0.19 10.73
C ALA A 195 -10.01 1.70 10.78
N PHE A 196 -9.15 2.46 10.10
CA PHE A 196 -9.33 3.90 9.99
C PHE A 196 -10.67 4.28 9.36
N ALA A 197 -11.06 3.63 8.27
CA ALA A 197 -12.33 3.89 7.62
C ALA A 197 -13.51 3.63 8.56
N VAL A 198 -13.52 2.47 9.24
CA VAL A 198 -14.56 2.07 10.19
C VAL A 198 -14.65 3.05 11.37
N VAL A 199 -13.52 3.34 12.00
CA VAL A 199 -13.46 4.21 13.18
C VAL A 199 -13.78 5.65 12.80
N SER A 200 -13.27 6.16 11.68
CA SER A 200 -13.59 7.50 11.18
C SER A 200 -15.05 7.65 10.82
N ALA A 201 -15.66 6.63 10.21
CA ALA A 201 -17.09 6.60 9.94
C ALA A 201 -17.91 6.58 11.24
N THR A 202 -17.40 5.94 12.29
CA THR A 202 -18.07 5.84 13.60
C THR A 202 -17.91 7.08 14.49
N LEU A 203 -16.71 7.68 14.56
CA LEU A 203 -16.32 8.69 15.55
C LEU A 203 -15.91 10.06 14.98
N HIS A 204 -15.82 10.20 13.66
CA HIS A 204 -15.25 11.36 12.95
C HIS A 204 -13.71 11.36 12.86
N PRO A 205 -13.13 11.69 11.67
CA PRO A 205 -11.68 11.73 11.46
C PRO A 205 -10.92 12.57 12.48
N LEU A 206 -11.46 13.70 12.91
CA LEU A 206 -10.84 14.57 13.93
C LEU A 206 -10.58 13.87 15.27
N VAL A 207 -11.33 12.82 15.61
CA VAL A 207 -11.07 12.00 16.81
C VAL A 207 -10.00 10.95 16.54
N THR A 208 -9.91 10.45 15.29
CA THR A 208 -8.95 9.40 14.91
C THR A 208 -7.56 9.92 14.56
N LEU A 209 -7.46 11.11 13.95
CA LEU A 209 -6.23 11.73 13.47
C LEU A 209 -5.16 11.93 14.57
N PRO A 210 -5.52 12.33 15.81
CA PRO A 210 -4.56 12.37 16.92
C PRO A 210 -3.79 11.06 17.10
N GLY A 211 -4.39 9.89 16.82
CA GLY A 211 -3.71 8.60 16.89
C GLY A 211 -2.54 8.47 15.90
N TYR A 212 -2.64 9.06 14.71
CA TYR A 212 -1.53 9.10 13.74
C TYR A 212 -0.48 10.13 14.09
N VAL A 213 -0.90 11.29 14.61
CA VAL A 213 0.03 12.30 15.12
C VAL A 213 0.88 11.72 16.25
N LEU A 214 0.27 10.96 17.16
CA LEU A 214 0.99 10.24 18.20
C LEU A 214 1.94 9.18 17.63
N GLY A 215 1.57 8.49 16.55
CA GLY A 215 2.48 7.57 15.84
C GLY A 215 3.70 8.29 15.24
N ALA A 216 3.50 9.46 14.60
CA ALA A 216 4.59 10.28 14.09
C ALA A 216 5.49 10.80 15.21
N LEU A 217 4.90 11.22 16.34
CA LEU A 217 5.65 11.60 17.53
C LEU A 217 6.40 10.43 18.13
N ALA A 218 5.82 9.23 18.16
CA ALA A 218 6.49 8.02 18.64
C ALA A 218 7.75 7.69 17.82
N ASN A 219 7.68 7.83 16.49
CA ASN A 219 8.86 7.71 15.62
C ASN A 219 9.92 8.77 15.93
N GLY A 220 9.50 10.02 16.20
CA GLY A 220 10.40 11.10 16.61
C GLY A 220 11.07 10.85 17.96
N VAL A 221 10.30 10.38 18.95
CA VAL A 221 10.80 10.04 20.29
C VAL A 221 11.78 8.87 20.21
N ALA A 222 11.50 7.85 19.40
CA ALA A 222 12.45 6.78 19.13
C ALA A 222 13.76 7.34 18.54
N GLN A 223 13.67 8.21 17.52
CA GLN A 223 14.85 8.85 16.93
C GLN A 223 15.64 9.68 17.96
N TRP A 224 14.97 10.44 18.83
CA TRP A 224 15.64 11.17 19.92
C TRP A 224 16.38 10.20 20.84
N TRP A 225 15.70 9.14 21.30
CA TRP A 225 16.27 8.15 22.23
C TRP A 225 17.58 7.54 21.73
N SER A 226 17.75 7.44 20.41
CA SER A 226 18.97 6.88 19.80
C SER A 226 20.27 7.58 20.18
N GLY A 227 20.23 8.87 20.55
CA GLY A 227 21.42 9.63 20.95
C GLY A 227 22.43 9.90 19.83
N ASP A 228 22.14 9.51 18.57
CA ASP A 228 23.08 9.51 17.43
C ASP A 228 23.38 10.88 16.82
N GLY A 229 23.07 11.97 17.51
CA GLY A 229 23.50 13.31 17.11
C GLY A 229 23.82 14.12 18.35
N GLY A 230 24.95 14.83 18.33
CA GLY A 230 25.21 15.88 19.32
C GLY A 230 24.02 16.83 19.49
N LEU A 231 24.04 17.67 20.53
CA LEU A 231 22.90 18.51 20.97
C LEU A 231 22.09 19.22 19.86
N ASP A 232 22.73 19.62 18.75
CA ASP A 232 22.07 20.24 17.59
C ASP A 232 21.68 19.25 16.48
N GLY A 233 22.44 18.17 16.28
CA GLY A 233 22.16 17.13 15.29
C GLY A 233 20.97 16.23 15.65
N GLY A 234 20.82 15.90 16.95
CA GLY A 234 19.74 15.05 17.43
C GLY A 234 18.35 15.70 17.30
N LYS A 235 18.26 17.02 17.51
CA LYS A 235 17.00 17.77 17.36
C LYS A 235 16.53 17.82 15.91
N MET A 236 17.45 18.10 14.98
CA MET A 236 17.15 18.15 13.55
C MET A 236 16.70 16.78 13.03
N ALA A 237 17.35 15.69 13.47
CA ALA A 237 16.96 14.33 13.12
C ALA A 237 15.56 13.95 13.65
N THR A 238 15.24 14.37 14.88
CA THR A 238 13.92 14.14 15.49
C THR A 238 12.81 14.87 14.71
N VAL A 239 12.99 16.16 14.44
CA VAL A 239 12.02 16.96 13.67
C VAL A 239 11.85 16.38 12.27
N ARG A 240 12.95 15.94 11.64
CA ARG A 240 12.91 15.28 10.34
C ARG A 240 12.13 13.96 10.39
N ALA A 241 12.32 13.12 11.40
CA ALA A 241 11.59 11.87 11.56
C ALA A 241 10.08 12.09 11.74
N ILE A 242 9.70 13.10 12.53
CA ILE A 242 8.28 13.50 12.69
C ILE A 242 7.73 14.01 11.36
N GLY A 243 8.42 14.95 10.71
CA GLY A 243 7.99 15.52 9.43
C GLY A 243 7.83 14.45 8.34
N LEU A 244 8.80 13.54 8.23
CA LEU A 244 8.72 12.40 7.30
C LEU A 244 7.58 11.45 7.66
N SER A 245 7.28 11.21 8.94
CA SER A 245 6.16 10.36 9.34
C SER A 245 4.80 11.01 9.07
N CYS A 246 4.73 12.34 9.10
CA CYS A 246 3.52 13.08 8.73
C CYS A 246 3.29 13.09 7.21
N ILE A 247 4.36 13.11 6.42
CA ILE A 247 4.29 13.06 4.94
C ILE A 247 4.06 11.62 4.47
N SER A 248 4.86 10.68 4.96
CA SER A 248 4.71 9.24 4.72
C SER A 248 3.91 8.62 5.85
N VAL A 249 2.58 8.71 5.75
CA VAL A 249 1.66 8.22 6.79
C VAL A 249 1.84 6.72 7.04
N ALA A 250 2.35 5.97 6.05
CA ALA A 250 2.75 4.57 6.22
C ALA A 250 3.72 4.36 7.40
N LEU A 251 4.65 5.31 7.64
CA LEU A 251 5.56 5.27 8.79
C LEU A 251 4.84 5.53 10.11
N ALA A 252 3.82 6.39 10.13
CA ALA A 252 2.98 6.60 11.31
C ALA A 252 2.02 5.42 11.57
N MET A 253 1.69 4.64 10.54
CA MET A 253 0.86 3.44 10.64
C MET A 253 1.64 2.25 11.20
N ALA A 254 2.77 1.90 10.57
CA ALA A 254 3.54 0.68 10.87
C ALA A 254 4.81 0.91 11.71
N GLY A 255 5.16 2.16 12.01
CA GLY A 255 6.37 2.54 12.74
C GLY A 255 7.61 2.65 11.85
N GLY A 256 8.51 3.59 12.16
CA GLY A 256 9.76 3.80 11.41
C GLY A 256 10.86 2.79 11.76
N GLN A 257 10.85 2.26 12.99
CA GLN A 257 11.96 1.54 13.61
C GLN A 257 11.71 0.02 13.72
N SER A 258 11.46 -0.66 12.60
CA SER A 258 11.22 -2.12 12.54
C SER A 258 12.49 -2.98 12.65
N ARG A 259 13.67 -2.43 12.37
CA ARG A 259 14.90 -3.23 12.29
C ARG A 259 15.45 -3.70 13.63
N ALA A 260 15.09 -3.01 14.71
CA ALA A 260 15.57 -3.31 16.05
C ALA A 260 14.54 -2.87 17.08
N PHE A 261 14.07 -3.83 17.89
CA PHE A 261 13.04 -3.54 18.89
C PHE A 261 13.61 -2.83 20.12
N THR A 262 14.78 -3.26 20.63
CA THR A 262 15.41 -2.66 21.82
C THR A 262 16.63 -1.78 21.53
N LYS A 263 17.26 -1.90 20.36
CA LYS A 263 18.47 -1.13 19.97
C LYS A 263 18.19 -0.18 18.82
N SER A 264 19.11 0.75 18.54
CA SER A 264 19.02 1.69 17.43
C SER A 264 19.15 1.00 16.08
N GLY A 265 18.15 1.19 15.21
CA GLY A 265 18.25 0.95 13.77
C GLY A 265 18.65 2.23 13.01
N PRO A 266 18.61 2.23 11.66
CA PRO A 266 18.96 3.37 10.81
C PRO A 266 18.06 4.61 11.01
N PHE A 267 16.84 4.41 11.53
CA PHE A 267 15.89 5.47 11.93
C PHE A 267 15.99 5.84 13.42
N GLY A 268 17.10 5.49 14.08
CA GLY A 268 17.39 5.85 15.45
C GLY A 268 16.43 5.26 16.49
N GLY A 269 16.97 4.49 17.42
CA GLY A 269 16.30 4.14 18.67
C GLY A 269 15.29 2.99 18.58
N PRO A 270 14.57 2.71 19.68
CA PRO A 270 13.94 1.42 19.88
C PRO A 270 12.56 1.31 19.21
N GLY A 271 12.37 0.24 18.43
CA GLY A 271 11.11 -0.09 17.75
C GLY A 271 9.93 -0.40 18.66
N TRP A 272 10.15 -0.65 19.95
CA TRP A 272 9.05 -0.89 20.88
C TRP A 272 8.18 0.33 21.11
N ILE A 273 8.75 1.55 20.99
CA ILE A 273 8.01 2.80 21.18
C ILE A 273 6.88 2.91 20.14
N PRO A 274 7.15 2.93 18.83
CA PRO A 274 6.07 2.99 17.85
C PRO A 274 5.12 1.79 17.94
N ALA A 275 5.62 0.57 18.21
CA ALA A 275 4.77 -0.61 18.38
C ALA A 275 3.75 -0.45 19.52
N ALA A 276 4.20 0.06 20.68
CA ALA A 276 3.30 0.31 21.82
C ALA A 276 2.25 1.38 21.49
N PHE A 277 2.61 2.45 20.78
CA PHE A 277 1.67 3.49 20.36
C PHE A 277 0.64 2.99 19.34
N ILE A 278 1.03 2.07 18.44
CA ILE A 278 0.10 1.40 17.53
C ILE A 278 -0.93 0.58 18.33
N LEU A 279 -0.47 -0.19 19.33
CA LEU A 279 -1.39 -0.94 20.22
C LEU A 279 -2.34 -0.01 20.96
N ILE A 280 -1.81 1.04 21.60
CA ILE A 280 -2.62 2.05 22.32
C ILE A 280 -3.65 2.68 21.38
N ARG A 281 -3.26 3.01 20.14
CA ARG A 281 -4.18 3.57 19.14
C ARG A 281 -5.35 2.62 18.85
N PHE A 282 -5.08 1.36 18.56
CA PHE A 282 -6.15 0.39 18.26
C PHE A 282 -7.07 0.15 19.46
N PHE A 283 -6.53 0.01 20.67
CA PHE A 283 -7.35 -0.12 21.87
C PHE A 283 -8.17 1.13 22.15
N ALA A 284 -7.59 2.32 21.97
CA ALA A 284 -8.31 3.58 22.13
C ALA A 284 -9.44 3.71 21.10
N TRP A 285 -9.18 3.40 19.83
CA TRP A 285 -10.20 3.43 18.78
C TRP A 285 -11.35 2.46 19.06
N ALA A 286 -11.03 1.21 19.40
CA ALA A 286 -12.03 0.22 19.79
C ALA A 286 -12.84 0.73 20.99
N GLY A 287 -12.15 1.14 22.07
CA GLY A 287 -12.79 1.65 23.26
C GLY A 287 -13.73 2.84 22.99
N LEU A 288 -13.27 3.83 22.23
CA LEU A 288 -14.09 4.98 21.86
C LEU A 288 -15.31 4.56 21.03
N CYS A 289 -15.17 3.63 20.08
CA CYS A 289 -16.29 3.15 19.27
C CYS A 289 -17.36 2.39 20.07
N PHE A 290 -16.99 1.72 21.17
CA PHE A 290 -17.91 0.92 21.98
C PHE A 290 -18.46 1.64 23.22
N PHE A 291 -17.68 2.57 23.81
CA PHE A 291 -18.01 3.16 25.11
C PHE A 291 -18.39 4.63 25.05
N VAL A 292 -18.15 5.32 23.93
CA VAL A 292 -18.45 6.75 23.79
C VAL A 292 -19.58 6.97 22.80
N ASP A 293 -20.77 7.25 23.33
CA ASP A 293 -21.94 7.61 22.54
C ASP A 293 -22.15 9.12 22.56
N LEU A 294 -22.09 9.73 21.38
CA LEU A 294 -22.31 11.17 21.18
C LEU A 294 -23.47 11.33 20.19
N PRO A 295 -24.73 11.27 20.64
CA PRO A 295 -25.90 11.29 19.77
C PRO A 295 -26.06 12.60 19.00
N HIS A 296 -25.43 13.68 19.47
CA HIS A 296 -25.47 15.01 18.84
C HIS A 296 -24.09 15.43 18.30
N GLY A 297 -23.15 14.48 18.23
CA GLY A 297 -21.77 14.73 17.84
C GLY A 297 -20.96 15.51 18.88
N LEU A 298 -19.88 16.13 18.44
CA LEU A 298 -18.96 16.89 19.29
C LEU A 298 -19.28 18.38 19.33
N LEU A 299 -19.61 18.96 18.16
CA LEU A 299 -19.86 20.39 18.00
C LEU A 299 -20.89 20.59 16.87
N PRO A 300 -21.80 21.56 16.96
CA PRO A 300 -22.80 21.85 15.92
C PRO A 300 -22.19 22.56 14.69
N LEU A 301 -20.95 22.23 14.32
CA LEU A 301 -20.21 22.83 13.21
C LEU A 301 -19.96 21.77 12.12
N GLY A 302 -20.66 21.91 10.99
CA GLY A 302 -20.50 21.01 9.84
C GLY A 302 -20.75 19.55 10.20
N SER A 303 -19.86 18.64 9.76
CA SER A 303 -20.01 17.20 10.00
C SER A 303 -19.66 16.73 11.42
N LEU A 304 -19.24 17.63 12.32
CA LEU A 304 -19.00 17.33 13.73
C LEU A 304 -20.27 17.18 14.56
N GLY A 305 -21.42 17.65 14.08
CA GLY A 305 -22.72 17.55 14.77
C GLY A 305 -23.45 16.23 14.49
N ARG A 306 -22.84 15.32 13.74
CA ARG A 306 -23.46 14.02 13.41
C ARG A 306 -23.37 13.06 14.61
N PRO A 307 -24.30 12.10 14.72
CA PRO A 307 -24.20 11.03 15.72
C PRO A 307 -22.86 10.31 15.58
N MET A 308 -22.28 9.92 16.72
CA MET A 308 -21.05 9.14 16.81
C MET A 308 -21.17 8.09 17.92
N GLY A 309 -20.37 7.03 17.83
CA GLY A 309 -20.32 5.97 18.84
C GLY A 309 -20.97 4.67 18.40
N PHE A 310 -21.36 3.85 19.38
CA PHE A 310 -21.82 2.49 19.14
C PHE A 310 -23.07 2.41 18.25
N PRO A 311 -24.09 3.29 18.35
CA PRO A 311 -25.23 3.28 17.45
C PRO A 311 -24.83 3.42 15.97
N VAL A 312 -23.81 4.23 15.67
CA VAL A 312 -23.31 4.42 14.30
C VAL A 312 -22.52 3.20 13.84
N LEU A 313 -21.66 2.64 14.70
CA LEU A 313 -20.96 1.39 14.42
C LEU A 313 -21.96 0.27 14.11
N GLN A 314 -23.02 0.19 14.90
CA GLN A 314 -24.06 -0.82 14.75
C GLN A 314 -24.82 -0.65 13.43
N ALA A 315 -25.31 0.55 13.12
CA ALA A 315 -26.09 0.83 11.92
C ALA A 315 -25.26 0.67 10.64
N LYS A 316 -24.02 1.19 10.61
CA LYS A 316 -23.21 1.24 9.39
C LYS A 316 -22.36 0.00 9.10
N PHE A 317 -22.04 -0.79 10.13
CA PHE A 317 -21.08 -1.90 9.98
C PHE A 317 -21.62 -3.21 10.55
N LEU A 318 -22.04 -3.25 11.83
CA LEU A 318 -22.41 -4.52 12.46
C LEU A 318 -23.70 -5.13 11.87
N ARG A 319 -24.75 -4.33 11.64
CA ARG A 319 -25.98 -4.80 11.00
C ARG A 319 -25.76 -5.21 9.54
N PRO A 320 -25.07 -4.41 8.70
CA PRO A 320 -24.66 -4.84 7.37
C PRO A 320 -23.89 -6.15 7.35
N ALA A 321 -22.95 -6.34 8.27
CA ALA A 321 -22.16 -7.56 8.34
C ALA A 321 -22.99 -8.77 8.78
N ALA A 322 -23.90 -8.60 9.73
CA ALA A 322 -24.85 -9.65 10.12
C ALA A 322 -25.75 -10.05 8.95
N ALA A 323 -26.28 -9.07 8.21
CA ALA A 323 -27.13 -9.32 7.06
C ALA A 323 -26.35 -10.02 5.92
N CYS A 324 -25.11 -9.60 5.64
CA CYS A 324 -24.25 -10.29 4.67
C CYS A 324 -23.93 -11.73 5.09
N ARG A 325 -23.73 -11.98 6.38
CA ARG A 325 -23.55 -13.33 6.92
C ARG A 325 -24.79 -14.20 6.69
N GLU A 326 -25.98 -13.67 6.97
CA GLU A 326 -27.24 -14.38 6.73
C GLU A 326 -27.43 -14.72 5.25
N ALA A 327 -27.12 -13.77 4.35
CA ALA A 327 -27.14 -14.00 2.91
C ALA A 327 -26.14 -15.10 2.49
N LEU A 328 -24.89 -15.05 2.99
CA LEU A 328 -23.88 -16.08 2.71
C LEU A 328 -24.33 -17.46 3.19
N VAL A 329 -24.94 -17.57 4.37
CA VAL A 329 -25.48 -18.83 4.88
C VAL A 329 -26.59 -19.35 3.96
N CYS A 330 -27.49 -18.47 3.50
CA CYS A 330 -28.55 -18.82 2.54
C CYS A 330 -27.97 -19.34 1.20
N PHE A 331 -26.98 -18.64 0.64
CA PHE A 331 -26.34 -19.07 -0.63
C PHE A 331 -25.60 -20.39 -0.48
N THR A 332 -24.87 -20.58 0.62
CA THR A 332 -24.10 -21.80 0.87
C THR A 332 -25.00 -23.00 1.14
N SER A 333 -26.13 -22.84 1.84
CA SER A 333 -27.10 -23.92 2.04
C SER A 333 -27.74 -24.36 0.71
N GLN A 334 -28.13 -23.42 -0.15
CA GLN A 334 -28.66 -23.77 -1.48
C GLN A 334 -27.61 -24.40 -2.40
N THR A 335 -26.37 -23.94 -2.34
CA THR A 335 -25.26 -24.52 -3.12
C THR A 335 -24.99 -25.97 -2.66
N TRP A 336 -25.05 -26.22 -1.36
CA TRP A 336 -24.89 -27.56 -0.79
C TRP A 336 -26.03 -28.50 -1.21
N GLU A 337 -27.29 -28.07 -1.06
CA GLU A 337 -28.46 -28.86 -1.46
C GLU A 337 -28.45 -29.22 -2.96
N THR A 338 -28.01 -28.29 -3.81
CA THR A 338 -27.89 -28.50 -5.26
C THR A 338 -26.74 -29.44 -5.62
N THR A 339 -25.60 -29.39 -4.93
CA THR A 339 -24.49 -30.34 -5.17
C THR A 339 -24.80 -31.74 -4.67
N GLU A 340 -25.51 -31.89 -3.55
CA GLU A 340 -25.92 -33.20 -3.01
C GLU A 340 -27.00 -33.89 -3.88
N THR A 341 -27.95 -33.12 -4.42
CA THR A 341 -28.93 -33.65 -5.40
C THR A 341 -28.29 -33.99 -6.75
N GLN A 342 -27.23 -33.28 -7.16
CA GLN A 342 -26.49 -33.57 -8.38
C GLN A 342 -25.62 -34.83 -8.26
N ALA A 343 -25.07 -35.15 -7.07
CA ALA A 343 -24.35 -36.39 -6.83
C ALA A 343 -25.25 -37.65 -6.90
N ASN A 344 -26.56 -37.49 -6.70
CA ASN A 344 -27.55 -38.57 -6.72
C ASN A 344 -28.43 -38.61 -7.98
N SER A 345 -28.25 -37.71 -8.95
CA SER A 345 -29.06 -37.66 -10.17
C SER A 345 -28.21 -37.64 -11.44
N THR A 346 -28.50 -38.55 -12.38
CA THR A 346 -27.85 -38.65 -13.70
C THR A 346 -28.32 -37.60 -14.71
N LEU A 347 -28.99 -36.54 -14.27
CA LEU A 347 -29.60 -35.53 -15.12
C LEU A 347 -28.92 -34.17 -14.90
N TRP A 348 -28.01 -33.83 -15.82
CA TRP A 348 -27.39 -32.52 -15.92
C TRP A 348 -28.38 -31.50 -16.48
N VAL A 349 -29.27 -30.98 -15.64
CA VAL A 349 -30.06 -29.79 -16.00
C VAL A 349 -29.93 -28.75 -14.88
N PHE A 350 -28.96 -27.86 -15.04
CA PHE A 350 -28.92 -26.59 -14.32
C PHE A 350 -30.05 -25.69 -14.87
N THR A 351 -31.29 -25.89 -14.41
CA THR A 351 -32.31 -24.85 -14.57
C THR A 351 -32.01 -23.75 -13.56
N ALA A 352 -31.43 -22.65 -14.05
CA ALA A 352 -31.10 -21.45 -13.28
C ALA A 352 -32.31 -20.75 -12.60
N GLU A 353 -33.53 -21.27 -12.76
CA GLU A 353 -34.78 -20.63 -12.33
C GLU A 353 -35.32 -21.11 -10.98
N VAL A 354 -34.79 -22.20 -10.38
CA VAL A 354 -35.36 -22.77 -9.15
C VAL A 354 -34.32 -22.77 -8.03
N GLY A 355 -34.24 -21.70 -7.23
CA GLY A 355 -33.50 -21.72 -5.97
C GLY A 355 -32.99 -20.36 -5.53
N PHE A 356 -32.13 -19.72 -6.34
CA PHE A 356 -31.43 -18.50 -5.94
C PHE A 356 -32.34 -17.28 -5.74
N GLY A 357 -33.58 -17.29 -6.23
CA GLY A 357 -34.51 -16.16 -6.10
C GLY A 357 -34.95 -15.84 -4.66
N ALA A 358 -34.79 -16.78 -3.72
CA ALA A 358 -35.14 -16.55 -2.31
C ALA A 358 -34.00 -15.90 -1.50
N CYS A 359 -32.74 -16.13 -1.90
CA CYS A 359 -31.57 -15.52 -1.26
C CYS A 359 -31.19 -14.25 -2.02
N ALA A 360 -31.41 -13.08 -1.42
CA ALA A 360 -30.98 -11.80 -1.98
C ALA A 360 -29.91 -11.18 -1.08
N TRP A 361 -28.95 -10.49 -1.69
CA TRP A 361 -28.00 -9.72 -0.91
C TRP A 361 -28.72 -8.51 -0.28
N PRO A 362 -28.61 -8.31 1.04
CA PRO A 362 -29.42 -7.33 1.73
C PRO A 362 -29.04 -5.90 1.33
N ALA A 363 -30.06 -5.07 1.13
CA ALA A 363 -29.96 -3.64 1.36
C ALA A 363 -30.47 -3.39 2.78
N THR A 364 -29.65 -2.77 3.63
CA THR A 364 -30.14 -2.29 4.94
C THR A 364 -30.83 -0.94 4.74
N ASP A 365 -31.76 -0.55 5.61
CA ASP A 365 -32.58 0.67 5.44
C ASP A 365 -31.78 1.95 5.12
N GLU A 366 -30.51 2.03 5.55
CA GLU A 366 -29.62 3.18 5.30
C GLU A 366 -28.61 2.99 4.16
N LEU A 367 -28.42 1.77 3.63
CA LEU A 367 -27.34 1.44 2.69
C LEU A 367 -27.83 0.61 1.50
N THR A 368 -27.37 0.98 0.31
CA THR A 368 -27.52 0.14 -0.89
C THR A 368 -26.80 -1.19 -0.71
N THR A 369 -27.20 -2.21 -1.47
CA THR A 369 -26.54 -3.53 -1.48
C THR A 369 -25.02 -3.43 -1.66
N PRO A 370 -24.47 -2.65 -2.63
CA PRO A 370 -23.03 -2.51 -2.79
C PRO A 370 -22.34 -1.83 -1.59
N ALA A 371 -22.98 -0.81 -0.99
CA ALA A 371 -22.46 -0.16 0.21
C ALA A 371 -22.47 -1.10 1.42
N THR A 372 -23.48 -1.97 1.52
CA THR A 372 -23.58 -3.01 2.55
C THR A 372 -22.43 -4.01 2.44
N ILE A 373 -22.13 -4.48 1.21
CA ILE A 373 -20.97 -5.35 0.94
C ILE A 373 -19.67 -4.62 1.29
N PHE A 374 -19.50 -3.40 0.80
CA PHE A 374 -18.31 -2.59 1.01
C PHE A 374 -17.99 -2.39 2.49
N ASN A 375 -18.97 -1.93 3.27
CA ASN A 375 -18.81 -1.71 4.71
C ASN A 375 -18.57 -3.01 5.47
N THR A 376 -19.20 -4.11 5.05
CA THR A 376 -18.94 -5.43 5.62
C THR A 376 -17.50 -5.88 5.37
N CYS A 377 -16.98 -5.71 4.16
CA CYS A 377 -15.59 -6.01 3.83
C CYS A 377 -14.62 -5.19 4.68
N LEU A 378 -14.86 -3.88 4.85
CA LEU A 378 -14.04 -3.03 5.73
C LEU A 378 -14.05 -3.54 7.18
N LEU A 379 -15.23 -3.84 7.72
CA LEU A 379 -15.35 -4.34 9.08
C LEU A 379 -14.62 -5.69 9.24
N VAL A 380 -14.79 -6.62 8.31
CA VAL A 380 -14.13 -7.94 8.37
C VAL A 380 -12.62 -7.79 8.31
N LEU A 381 -12.10 -6.96 7.40
CA LEU A 381 -10.67 -6.68 7.32
C LEU A 381 -10.15 -6.10 8.64
N ALA A 382 -10.84 -5.13 9.22
CA ALA A 382 -10.44 -4.54 10.51
C ALA A 382 -10.50 -5.56 11.66
N VAL A 383 -11.63 -6.25 11.84
CA VAL A 383 -11.87 -7.16 12.98
C VAL A 383 -11.01 -8.43 12.89
N VAL A 384 -10.62 -8.87 11.69
CA VAL A 384 -9.77 -10.06 11.51
C VAL A 384 -8.30 -9.69 11.48
N LEU A 385 -7.90 -8.73 10.65
CA LEU A 385 -6.48 -8.44 10.43
C LEU A 385 -5.85 -7.63 11.57
N VAL A 386 -6.60 -6.78 12.29
CA VAL A 386 -6.04 -6.04 13.44
C VAL A 386 -5.61 -7.00 14.55
N PRO A 387 -6.44 -7.95 15.04
CA PRO A 387 -5.99 -8.92 16.04
C PRO A 387 -4.82 -9.78 15.56
N ILE A 388 -4.83 -10.22 14.29
CA ILE A 388 -3.71 -10.97 13.71
C ILE A 388 -2.44 -10.13 13.73
N HIS A 389 -2.51 -8.86 13.30
CA HIS A 389 -1.37 -7.94 13.34
C HIS A 389 -0.85 -7.77 14.76
N ILE A 390 -1.73 -7.53 15.75
CA ILE A 390 -1.36 -7.41 17.16
C ILE A 390 -0.66 -8.69 17.66
N CYS A 391 -1.22 -9.86 17.38
CA CYS A 391 -0.64 -11.14 17.77
C CYS A 391 0.73 -11.36 17.13
N VAL A 392 0.88 -11.05 15.85
CA VAL A 392 2.16 -11.17 15.13
C VAL A 392 3.20 -10.21 15.70
N VAL A 393 2.82 -8.95 15.95
CA VAL A 393 3.70 -7.96 16.60
C VAL A 393 4.13 -8.51 17.95
N VAL A 394 3.20 -8.84 18.86
CA VAL A 394 3.50 -9.36 20.21
C VAL A 394 4.36 -10.63 20.15
N ALA A 395 4.05 -11.57 19.25
CA ALA A 395 4.86 -12.77 19.06
C ALA A 395 6.28 -12.43 18.61
N MET A 396 6.46 -11.47 17.70
CA MET A 396 7.79 -10.97 17.33
C MET A 396 8.50 -10.29 18.50
N LEU A 397 7.77 -9.58 19.38
CA LEU A 397 8.35 -8.93 20.56
C LEU A 397 8.85 -9.95 21.60
N VAL A 398 8.08 -11.02 21.82
CA VAL A 398 8.31 -11.96 22.93
C VAL A 398 9.17 -13.15 22.52
N LEU A 399 8.99 -13.67 21.30
CA LEU A 399 9.50 -14.99 20.91
C LEU A 399 10.77 -14.94 20.05
N ASN A 400 11.15 -13.78 19.51
CA ASN A 400 12.30 -13.67 18.62
C ASN A 400 13.40 -12.79 19.24
N PRO A 401 14.33 -13.37 20.01
CA PRO A 401 15.39 -12.62 20.68
C PRO A 401 16.33 -11.91 19.69
N THR A 402 16.51 -12.45 18.48
CA THR A 402 17.34 -11.85 17.44
C THR A 402 16.72 -10.56 16.90
N TYR A 403 15.40 -10.57 16.68
CA TYR A 403 14.62 -9.37 16.33
C TYR A 403 14.54 -8.39 17.50
N SER A 404 14.32 -8.92 18.71
CA SER A 404 14.21 -8.10 19.92
C SER A 404 15.50 -7.30 20.15
N SER A 405 16.65 -7.96 20.03
CA SER A 405 17.97 -7.33 20.22
C SER A 405 18.44 -6.49 19.03
N GLY A 406 17.74 -6.55 17.89
CA GLY A 406 18.19 -5.94 16.64
C GLY A 406 19.54 -6.48 16.18
N ALA A 407 19.80 -7.77 16.37
CA ALA A 407 21.09 -8.34 16.00
C ALA A 407 21.20 -8.34 14.46
N GLU A 408 22.23 -7.69 13.93
CA GLU A 408 22.51 -7.76 12.50
C GLU A 408 22.78 -9.22 12.10
N ASN A 409 22.25 -9.62 10.95
CA ASN A 409 22.64 -10.85 10.30
C ASN A 409 23.66 -10.51 9.20
N PRO A 410 24.98 -10.49 9.52
CA PRO A 410 26.00 -10.07 8.57
C PRO A 410 26.01 -10.95 7.32
N SER A 411 25.77 -12.25 7.46
CA SER A 411 25.67 -13.18 6.34
C SER A 411 24.56 -12.78 5.36
N ALA A 412 23.36 -12.47 5.85
CA ALA A 412 22.26 -12.04 4.98
C ALA A 412 22.52 -10.66 4.34
N ARG A 413 23.15 -9.76 5.11
CA ARG A 413 23.52 -8.42 4.64
C ARG A 413 24.52 -8.51 3.47
N ASP A 414 25.57 -9.29 3.63
CA ASP A 414 26.63 -9.46 2.63
C ASP A 414 26.09 -10.14 1.36
N GLU A 415 25.18 -11.10 1.52
CA GLU A 415 24.51 -11.79 0.41
C GLU A 415 23.65 -10.82 -0.42
N ILE A 416 22.88 -9.95 0.24
CA ILE A 416 22.06 -8.91 -0.41
C ILE A 416 22.95 -7.88 -1.12
N LEU A 417 24.04 -7.43 -0.48
CA LEU A 417 24.99 -6.48 -1.08
C LEU A 417 25.74 -7.08 -2.27
N ALA A 418 26.11 -8.37 -2.20
CA ALA A 418 26.71 -9.08 -3.33
C ALA A 418 25.73 -9.14 -4.50
N LYS A 419 24.45 -9.48 -4.24
CA LYS A 419 23.45 -9.54 -5.31
C LYS A 419 23.11 -8.16 -5.89
N GLN A 420 23.09 -7.10 -5.09
CA GLN A 420 22.90 -5.75 -5.59
C GLN A 420 24.03 -5.35 -6.54
N ARG A 421 25.30 -5.66 -6.20
CA ARG A 421 26.45 -5.39 -7.08
C ARG A 421 26.31 -6.13 -8.42
N GLU A 422 25.89 -7.39 -8.40
CA GLU A 422 25.62 -8.17 -9.61
C GLU A 422 24.54 -7.51 -10.48
N ILE A 423 23.44 -7.06 -9.87
CA ILE A 423 22.36 -6.35 -10.57
C ILE A 423 22.88 -5.04 -11.20
N ASP A 424 23.69 -4.28 -10.46
CA ASP A 424 24.24 -3.00 -10.93
C ASP A 424 25.28 -3.18 -12.05
N GLU A 425 26.10 -4.24 -11.98
CA GLU A 425 27.04 -4.62 -13.04
C GLU A 425 26.31 -5.07 -14.30
N PHE A 426 25.28 -5.92 -14.14
CA PHE A 426 24.44 -6.36 -15.24
C PHE A 426 23.73 -5.19 -15.93
N ALA A 427 23.20 -4.25 -15.15
CA ALA A 427 22.56 -3.05 -15.66
C ALA A 427 23.52 -2.21 -16.51
N ARG A 428 24.75 -1.99 -16.01
CA ARG A 428 25.79 -1.24 -16.72
C ARG A 428 26.23 -1.94 -18.00
N HIS A 429 26.36 -3.26 -17.99
CA HIS A 429 26.69 -4.03 -19.18
C HIS A 429 25.61 -3.87 -20.26
N ASN A 430 24.34 -4.01 -19.90
CA ASN A 430 23.23 -3.84 -20.84
C ASN A 430 23.12 -2.41 -21.38
N GLU A 431 23.39 -1.39 -20.55
CA GLU A 431 23.46 0.00 -21.01
C GLU A 431 24.58 0.21 -22.03
N GLN A 432 25.75 -0.38 -21.80
CA GLN A 432 26.88 -0.30 -22.74
C GLN A 432 26.57 -1.03 -24.06
N SER A 433 26.01 -2.24 -23.99
CA SER A 433 25.63 -2.99 -25.19
C SER A 433 24.50 -2.33 -25.98
N ALA A 434 23.51 -1.73 -25.30
CA ALA A 434 22.45 -0.96 -25.95
C ALA A 434 22.96 0.35 -26.56
N GLY A 435 23.88 1.04 -25.88
CA GLY A 435 24.57 2.23 -26.40
C GLY A 435 25.39 1.91 -27.65
N GLN A 436 26.18 0.83 -27.61
CA GLN A 436 26.93 0.33 -28.77
C GLN A 436 26.00 -0.07 -29.93
N HIS A 437 24.85 -0.69 -29.65
CA HIS A 437 23.85 -0.99 -30.69
C HIS A 437 23.23 0.27 -31.31
N THR A 438 23.00 1.31 -30.51
CA THR A 438 22.45 2.59 -30.99
C THR A 438 23.47 3.34 -31.84
N GLU A 439 24.74 3.35 -31.42
CA GLU A 439 25.85 3.91 -32.20
C GLU A 439 26.09 3.12 -33.49
N LEU A 440 26.10 1.78 -33.43
CA LEU A 440 26.23 0.92 -34.62
C LEU A 440 25.05 1.09 -35.58
N ARG A 441 23.83 1.30 -35.07
CA ARG A 441 22.65 1.60 -35.91
C ARG A 441 22.76 2.97 -36.55
N LEU A 442 23.19 4.00 -35.82
CA LEU A 442 23.41 5.35 -36.37
C LEU A 442 24.57 5.39 -37.38
N LEU A 443 25.60 4.55 -37.20
CA LEU A 443 26.70 4.39 -38.15
C LEU A 443 26.27 3.58 -39.39
N ALA A 444 25.39 2.58 -39.23
CA ALA A 444 24.83 1.79 -40.33
C ALA A 444 23.75 2.56 -41.12
N GLU A 445 22.98 3.43 -40.45
CA GLU A 445 22.06 4.41 -41.03
C GLU A 445 22.79 5.71 -41.44
N GLY A 446 24.10 5.63 -41.75
CA GLY A 446 24.93 6.77 -42.16
C GLY A 446 24.31 7.61 -43.29
N PRO A 447 24.84 8.82 -43.57
CA PRO A 447 24.19 9.92 -44.31
C PRO A 447 23.98 9.64 -45.82
N GLY A 448 23.20 8.60 -46.14
CA GLY A 448 23.06 8.02 -47.48
C GLY A 448 21.63 7.89 -47.96
N THR A 449 20.66 8.56 -47.35
CA THR A 449 19.24 8.54 -47.80
C THR A 449 18.57 9.92 -47.79
N GLU A 450 19.31 10.98 -48.14
CA GLU A 450 18.71 12.26 -48.58
C GLU A 450 18.94 12.55 -50.09
N ALA A 451 19.53 11.64 -50.85
CA ALA A 451 19.93 11.90 -52.25
C ALA A 451 19.07 11.23 -53.34
N GLN A 452 17.87 10.72 -53.07
CA GLN A 452 16.98 10.15 -54.12
C GLN A 452 15.51 10.54 -53.99
N ALA A 453 15.24 11.84 -53.83
CA ALA A 453 13.97 12.44 -54.19
C ALA A 453 14.19 13.88 -54.69
N GLN A 454 14.78 13.99 -55.88
CA GLN A 454 14.59 15.14 -56.77
C GLN A 454 13.92 14.65 -58.04
#